data_AF-A0A1X7TNQ4-F1
#
_entry.id   AF-A0A1X7TNQ4-F1
#
_cell.length_a   1.000
_cell.length_b   1.000
_cell.length_c   1.000
_cell.angle_alpha   90.00
_cell.angle_beta   90.00
_cell.angle_gamma   90.00
#
_symmetry.space_group_name_H-M   'P 1'
#
loop_
_entity.id
_entity.type
_entity.pdbx_description
1 polymer ?
#
loop_
_entity_poly.entity_id
_entity_poly.type
_entity_poly.pdbx_seq_one_letter_code
_entity_poly.pdbx_strand_id
1 'polypeptide(L)'
;MEGLSLAGSSLCLFFLAIACQSGPLADFNICLGLVVAALFFQGFEISGVTINPIDLAPSYSGLLYGLMSGLSALIGVFGVSLVGHLLHSYNNWSYVFLMISAVSFSGCIIYSLFASGKRLPHNMHEET
;
A
#
# COMPACT_ATOMS: atom_id res chain seq x y z
N MET A 1 -6.56 7.40 -9.89
CA MET A 1 -6.06 8.23 -8.77
C MET A 1 -5.11 7.44 -7.87
N GLU A 2 -5.30 6.12 -7.74
CA GLU A 2 -4.48 5.25 -6.88
C GLU A 2 -3.03 5.08 -7.34
N GLY A 3 -2.80 4.97 -8.66
CA GLY A 3 -1.44 4.85 -9.22
C GLY A 3 -0.52 6.05 -8.95
N LEU A 4 -1.06 7.26 -8.80
CA LEU A 4 -0.27 8.46 -8.48
C LEU A 4 0.18 8.44 -7.00
N SER A 5 -0.68 7.96 -6.10
CA SER A 5 -0.34 7.80 -4.68
C SER A 5 0.64 6.67 -4.42
N LEU A 6 0.53 5.56 -5.15
CA LEU A 6 1.49 4.46 -5.05
C LEU A 6 2.88 4.86 -5.54
N ALA A 7 2.96 5.61 -6.65
CA ALA A 7 4.24 6.13 -7.13
C ALA A 7 4.87 7.12 -6.13
N GLY A 8 4.06 8.02 -5.54
CA GLY A 8 4.51 8.99 -4.53
C GLY A 8 5.01 8.33 -3.25
N SER A 9 4.24 7.42 -2.67
CA SER A 9 4.62 6.67 -1.46
C SER A 9 5.85 5.78 -1.68
N SER A 10 5.93 5.08 -2.82
CA SER A 10 7.10 4.25 -3.16
C SER A 10 8.38 5.07 -3.29
N LEU A 11 8.32 6.25 -3.91
CA LEU A 11 9.47 7.16 -4.03
C LEU A 11 9.90 7.69 -2.66
N CYS A 12 8.95 8.13 -1.81
CA CYS A 12 9.26 8.61 -0.46
C CYS A 12 9.94 7.54 0.39
N LEU A 13 9.48 6.29 0.32
CA LEU A 13 10.07 5.18 1.06
C LEU A 13 11.45 4.77 0.54
N PHE A 14 11.68 4.86 -0.78
CA PHE A 14 12.97 4.59 -1.39
C PHE A 14 14.02 5.64 -0.98
N PHE A 15 13.67 6.92 -1.02
CA PHE A 15 14.53 8.00 -0.52
C PHE A 15 14.78 7.90 0.98
N LEU A 16 13.79 7.47 1.77
CA LEU A 16 13.95 7.21 3.20
C LEU A 16 14.93 6.06 3.47
N ALA A 17 14.87 4.97 2.70
CA ALA A 17 15.79 3.84 2.84
C ALA A 17 17.25 4.24 2.56
N ILE A 18 17.48 5.12 1.56
CA ILE A 18 18.80 5.68 1.26
C ILE A 18 19.26 6.63 2.37
N ALA A 19 18.38 7.51 2.84
CA ALA A 19 18.67 8.45 3.93
C ALA A 19 19.06 7.72 5.22
N CYS A 20 18.37 6.62 5.56
CA CYS A 20 18.64 5.79 6.72
C CYS A 20 20.02 5.08 6.66
N GLN A 21 20.57 4.84 5.46
CA GLN A 21 21.90 4.24 5.29
C GLN A 21 23.05 5.25 5.49
N SER A 22 22.77 6.56 5.49
CA SER A 22 23.78 7.63 5.36
C SER A 22 24.43 8.09 6.67
N GLY A 23 24.17 7.45 7.81
CA GLY A 23 24.77 7.82 9.10
C GLY A 23 24.06 8.95 9.86
N PRO A 24 24.50 9.31 11.09
CA PRO A 24 23.62 9.75 12.18
C PRO A 24 23.09 11.20 12.15
N LEU A 25 23.41 12.01 11.14
CA LEU A 25 23.21 13.47 11.18
C LEU A 25 22.57 14.09 9.93
N ALA A 26 22.13 13.29 8.94
CA ALA A 26 21.23 13.79 7.90
C ALA A 26 19.78 13.84 8.46
N ASP A 27 19.61 14.75 9.41
CA ASP A 27 18.39 15.33 9.96
C ASP A 27 17.20 14.38 10.13
N PHE A 28 16.99 13.92 11.37
CA PHE A 28 15.73 13.32 11.84
C PHE A 28 14.47 14.00 11.26
N ASN A 29 14.52 15.32 11.06
CA ASN A 29 13.46 16.13 10.43
C ASN A 29 13.16 15.74 8.97
N ILE A 30 14.18 15.39 8.18
CA ILE A 30 14.01 14.94 6.78
C ILE A 30 13.38 13.55 6.78
N CYS A 31 13.88 12.62 7.60
CA CYS A 31 13.30 11.29 7.76
C CYS A 31 11.83 11.38 8.21
N LEU A 32 11.53 12.21 9.20
CA LEU A 32 10.18 12.45 9.67
C LEU A 32 9.30 13.05 8.57
N GLY A 33 9.80 14.06 7.85
CA GLY A 33 9.10 14.66 6.72
C GLY A 33 8.77 13.66 5.62
N LEU A 34 9.71 12.76 5.28
CA LEU A 34 9.51 11.72 4.28
C LEU A 34 8.49 10.66 4.72
N VAL A 35 8.52 10.25 5.98
CA VAL A 35 7.52 9.32 6.54
C VAL A 35 6.13 9.96 6.55
N VAL A 36 6.03 11.22 6.99
CA VAL A 36 4.74 11.95 7.00
C VAL A 36 4.20 12.13 5.59
N ALA A 37 5.05 12.47 4.62
CA ALA A 37 4.65 12.56 3.22
C ALA A 37 4.18 11.20 2.68
N ALA A 38 4.89 10.11 2.98
CA ALA A 38 4.47 8.77 2.59
C ALA A 38 3.09 8.41 3.17
N LEU A 39 2.85 8.68 4.47
CA LEU A 39 1.55 8.47 5.12
C LEU A 39 0.44 9.34 4.52
N PHE A 40 0.76 10.58 4.14
CA PHE A 40 -0.18 11.47 3.46
C PHE A 40 -0.63 10.88 2.11
N PHE A 41 0.30 10.36 1.30
CA PHE A 41 -0.05 9.71 0.03
C PHE A 41 -0.86 8.43 0.23
N GLN A 42 -0.57 7.64 1.29
CA GLN A 42 -1.38 6.46 1.63
C GLN A 42 -2.82 6.82 2.04
N GLY A 43 -3.04 7.96 2.71
CA GLY A 43 -4.40 8.42 3.02
C GLY A 43 -5.26 8.67 1.77
N PHE A 44 -4.64 9.14 0.68
CA PHE A 44 -5.34 9.36 -0.59
C PHE A 44 -5.69 8.05 -1.32
N GLU A 45 -4.91 7.00 -1.11
CA GLU A 45 -5.18 5.66 -1.65
C GLU A 45 -6.45 5.05 -1.02
N ILE A 46 -6.58 5.11 0.30
CA ILE A 46 -7.72 4.54 1.03
C ILE A 46 -9.06 5.12 0.55
N SER A 47 -9.07 6.39 0.15
CA SER A 47 -10.24 7.05 -0.41
C SER A 47 -10.70 6.43 -1.74
N GLY A 48 -9.77 5.98 -2.60
CA GLY A 48 -10.08 5.32 -3.86
C GLY A 48 -10.57 3.88 -3.67
N VAL A 49 -9.85 3.10 -2.84
CA VAL A 49 -10.12 1.67 -2.62
C VAL A 49 -11.46 1.44 -1.91
N THR A 50 -11.94 2.40 -1.12
CA THR A 50 -13.20 2.25 -0.37
C THR A 50 -14.43 2.42 -1.26
N ILE A 51 -14.35 3.23 -2.32
CA ILE A 51 -15.48 3.56 -3.19
C ILE A 51 -15.63 2.53 -4.31
N ASN A 52 -14.51 2.00 -4.81
CA ASN A 52 -14.47 1.04 -5.93
C ASN A 52 -15.30 -0.26 -5.72
N PRO A 53 -15.32 -0.93 -4.55
CA PRO A 53 -16.10 -2.14 -4.32
C PRO A 53 -17.61 -1.89 -4.24
N ILE A 54 -17.99 -0.71 -3.75
CA ILE A 54 -19.40 -0.29 -3.61
C ILE A 54 -19.99 -0.01 -4.99
N ASP A 55 -19.19 0.56 -5.91
CA ASP A 55 -19.57 0.77 -7.31
C ASP A 55 -19.62 -0.55 -8.11
N LEU A 56 -18.86 -1.57 -7.72
CA LEU A 56 -18.74 -2.84 -8.46
C LEU A 56 -19.85 -3.86 -8.12
N ALA A 57 -20.26 -3.93 -6.86
CA ALA A 57 -21.21 -4.94 -6.37
C ALA A 57 -22.01 -4.46 -5.15
N PRO A 58 -23.08 -3.66 -5.33
CA PRO A 58 -23.85 -3.09 -4.22
C PRO A 58 -24.48 -4.16 -3.30
N SER A 59 -24.92 -5.29 -3.86
CA SER A 59 -25.63 -6.35 -3.13
C SER A 59 -24.74 -7.28 -2.28
N TYR A 60 -23.43 -7.35 -2.55
CA TYR A 60 -22.47 -8.23 -1.84
C TYR A 60 -21.26 -7.49 -1.25
N SER A 61 -21.27 -6.15 -1.29
CA SER A 61 -20.18 -5.27 -0.85
C SER A 61 -19.68 -5.59 0.57
N GLY A 62 -20.57 -5.85 1.52
CA GLY A 62 -20.20 -6.17 2.91
C GLY A 62 -19.43 -7.48 3.09
N LEU A 63 -19.81 -8.55 2.38
CA LEU A 63 -19.10 -9.83 2.42
C LEU A 63 -17.73 -9.73 1.76
N LEU A 64 -17.67 -9.05 0.61
CA LEU A 64 -16.43 -8.83 -0.13
C LEU A 64 -15.43 -8.02 0.71
N TYR A 65 -15.89 -6.93 1.32
CA TYR A 65 -15.07 -6.08 2.19
C TYR A 65 -14.59 -6.83 3.44
N GLY A 66 -15.45 -7.66 4.04
CA GLY A 66 -15.08 -8.53 5.15
C GLY A 66 -13.96 -9.51 4.80
N LEU A 67 -14.05 -10.15 3.63
CA LEU A 67 -12.99 -11.05 3.12
C LEU A 67 -11.68 -10.30 2.85
N MET A 68 -11.75 -9.13 2.21
CA MET A 68 -10.56 -8.30 1.95
C MET A 68 -9.89 -7.86 3.25
N SER A 69 -10.66 -7.43 4.25
CA SER A 69 -10.14 -7.04 5.56
C SER A 69 -9.49 -8.23 6.29
N GLY A 70 -10.12 -9.41 6.22
CA GLY A 70 -9.56 -10.64 6.79
C GLY A 70 -8.22 -11.03 6.16
N LEU A 71 -8.12 -10.97 4.82
CA LEU A 71 -6.86 -11.22 4.10
C LEU A 71 -5.80 -10.18 4.47
N SER A 72 -6.16 -8.90 4.54
CA SER A 72 -5.26 -7.82 4.96
C SER A 72 -4.72 -8.04 6.39
N ALA A 73 -5.58 -8.49 7.31
CA ALA A 73 -5.15 -8.80 8.68
C ALA A 73 -4.15 -9.97 8.72
N LEU A 74 -4.40 -11.04 7.94
CA LEU A 74 -3.47 -12.16 7.85
C LEU A 74 -2.11 -11.72 7.29
N ILE A 75 -2.12 -10.97 6.18
CA ILE A 75 -0.90 -10.41 5.57
C ILE A 75 -0.16 -9.52 6.57
N GLY A 76 -0.87 -8.71 7.37
CA GLY A 76 -0.30 -7.89 8.43
C GLY A 76 0.44 -8.71 9.49
N VAL A 77 -0.15 -9.81 9.97
CA VAL A 77 0.49 -10.70 10.96
C VAL A 77 1.77 -11.34 10.40
N PHE A 78 1.76 -11.78 9.14
CA PHE A 78 2.95 -12.30 8.48
C PHE A 78 4.01 -11.21 8.27
N GLY A 79 3.59 -10.01 7.86
CA GLY A 79 4.46 -8.87 7.61
C GLY A 79 5.21 -8.43 8.87
N VAL A 80 4.51 -8.28 10.00
CA VAL A 80 5.12 -7.91 11.29
C VAL A 80 6.14 -8.97 11.75
N SER A 81 5.79 -10.25 11.61
CA SER A 81 6.69 -11.35 11.96
C SER A 81 7.97 -11.34 11.11
N LEU A 82 7.85 -11.08 9.81
CA LEU A 82 8.99 -10.97 8.89
C LEU A 82 9.88 -9.77 9.23
N VAL A 83 9.29 -8.61 9.51
CA VAL A 83 10.02 -7.40 9.92
C VAL A 83 10.81 -7.65 11.21
N GLY A 84 10.19 -8.31 12.20
CA GLY A 84 10.88 -8.70 13.44
C GLY A 84 12.09 -9.60 13.18
N HIS A 85 11.97 -10.57 12.27
CA HIS A 85 13.08 -11.46 11.91
C HIS A 85 14.22 -10.73 11.18
N LEU A 86 13.87 -9.85 10.24
CA LEU A 86 14.84 -9.02 9.51
C LEU A 86 15.60 -8.09 10.45
N LEU A 87 14.90 -7.46 11.40
CA LEU A 87 15.53 -6.56 12.35
C LEU A 87 16.45 -7.31 13.33
N HIS A 88 16.06 -8.50 13.77
CA HIS A 88 16.90 -9.35 14.62
C HIS A 88 18.20 -9.77 13.91
N SER A 89 18.13 -10.05 12.60
CA SER A 89 19.28 -10.56 11.84
C SER A 89 20.25 -9.48 11.37
N TYR A 90 19.73 -8.32 10.91
CA TYR A 90 20.55 -7.27 10.28
C TYR A 90 20.76 -6.04 11.17
N ASN A 91 20.00 -5.89 12.25
CA ASN A 91 20.02 -4.73 13.17
C ASN A 91 19.94 -3.36 12.47
N ASN A 92 19.35 -3.32 11.27
CA ASN A 92 19.28 -2.11 10.46
C ASN A 92 17.88 -1.96 9.84
N TRP A 93 17.26 -0.80 10.08
CA TRP A 93 15.93 -0.46 9.58
C TRP A 93 15.89 -0.19 8.07
N SER A 94 17.03 0.09 7.43
CA SER A 94 17.09 0.30 5.98
C SER A 94 16.54 -0.89 5.19
N TYR A 95 16.82 -2.12 5.64
CA TYR A 95 16.30 -3.34 4.99
C TYR A 95 14.79 -3.46 5.12
N VAL A 96 14.22 -3.01 6.24
CA VAL A 96 12.78 -3.00 6.46
C VAL A 96 12.11 -2.01 5.50
N PHE A 97 12.64 -0.79 5.38
CA PHE A 97 12.11 0.21 4.45
C PHE A 97 12.24 -0.22 2.98
N LEU A 98 13.35 -0.87 2.62
CA LEU A 98 13.55 -1.39 1.27
C LEU A 98 12.57 -2.52 0.94
N MET A 99 12.28 -3.41 1.89
CA MET A 99 11.25 -4.44 1.75
C MET A 99 9.86 -3.84 1.56
N ILE A 100 9.50 -2.83 2.36
CA ILE A 100 8.20 -2.15 2.21
C ILE A 100 8.10 -1.48 0.84
N SER A 101 9.16 -0.78 0.39
CA SER A 101 9.20 -0.15 -0.94
C SER A 101 9.06 -1.18 -2.07
N ALA A 102 9.72 -2.34 -1.96
CA ALA A 102 9.60 -3.42 -2.94
C ALA A 102 8.17 -3.98 -3.01
N VAL A 103 7.52 -4.17 -1.87
CA VAL A 103 6.11 -4.60 -1.82
C VAL A 103 5.20 -3.55 -2.45
N SER A 104 5.36 -2.27 -2.11
CA SER A 104 4.62 -1.17 -2.72
C SER A 104 4.82 -1.10 -4.24
N PHE A 105 6.06 -1.28 -4.72
CA PHE A 105 6.35 -1.28 -6.16
C PHE A 105 5.70 -2.46 -6.88
N SER A 106 5.71 -3.65 -6.27
CA SER A 106 5.00 -4.81 -6.82
C SER A 106 3.50 -4.59 -6.91
N GLY A 107 2.90 -3.95 -5.89
CA GLY A 107 1.50 -3.53 -5.91
C GLY A 107 1.21 -2.53 -7.03
N CYS A 108 2.12 -1.58 -7.26
CA CYS A 108 2.02 -0.61 -8.35
C CYS A 108 2.03 -1.31 -9.72
N ILE A 109 2.93 -2.28 -9.94
CA ILE A 109 2.99 -3.03 -11.19
C ILE A 109 1.69 -3.81 -11.41
N ILE A 110 1.21 -4.53 -10.40
CA ILE A 110 -0.03 -5.32 -10.50
C ILE A 110 -1.21 -4.39 -10.79
N TYR A 111 -1.32 -3.27 -10.07
CA TYR A 111 -2.34 -2.28 -10.33
C TYR A 111 -2.24 -1.73 -11.76
N SER A 112 -1.06 -1.33 -12.23
CA SER A 112 -0.87 -0.84 -13.59
C SER A 112 -1.22 -1.86 -14.68
N LEU A 113 -1.03 -3.16 -14.42
CA LEU A 113 -1.35 -4.22 -15.37
C LEU A 113 -2.84 -4.60 -15.38
N PHE A 114 -3.50 -4.60 -14.21
CA PHE A 114 -4.88 -5.09 -14.07
C PHE A 114 -5.93 -3.99 -13.87
N ALA A 115 -5.54 -2.75 -13.58
CA ALA A 115 -6.47 -1.64 -13.44
C ALA A 115 -7.07 -1.27 -14.80
N SER A 116 -8.24 -1.84 -15.10
CA SER A 116 -9.08 -1.43 -16.22
C SER A 116 -10.21 -0.56 -15.70
N GLY A 117 -10.26 0.71 -16.10
CA GLY A 117 -11.33 1.66 -15.73
C GLY A 117 -12.67 1.41 -16.44
N LYS A 118 -12.89 0.20 -16.97
CA LYS A 118 -14.16 -0.16 -17.61
C LYS A 118 -15.20 -0.41 -16.53
N ARG A 119 -16.19 0.49 -16.43
CA ARG A 119 -17.43 0.25 -15.68
C ARG A 119 -18.01 -1.09 -16.13
N LEU A 120 -18.39 -1.96 -15.19
CA LEU A 120 -19.14 -3.15 -15.57
C LEU A 120 -20.43 -2.72 -16.30
N PRO A 121 -20.77 -3.34 -17.44
CA PRO A 121 -22.00 -3.04 -18.14
C PRO A 121 -23.20 -3.33 -17.24
N HIS A 122 -24.08 -2.34 -17.13
CA HIS A 122 -25.30 -2.33 -16.32
C HIS A 122 -26.37 -3.26 -16.93
N ASN A 123 -26.16 -4.58 -16.90
CA ASN A 123 -27.05 -5.51 -17.60
C ASN A 123 -27.35 -6.80 -16.82
N MET A 124 -27.47 -6.78 -15.49
CA MET A 124 -27.91 -7.98 -14.73
C MET A 124 -29.01 -7.69 -13.69
N HIS A 125 -29.96 -6.81 -14.03
CA HIS A 125 -31.30 -6.79 -13.43
C HIS A 125 -32.39 -6.66 -14.53
N GLU A 126 -32.21 -7.41 -15.61
CA GLU A 126 -33.32 -8.03 -16.34
C GLU A 126 -32.99 -9.52 -16.36
N GLU A 127 -33.37 -10.24 -15.32
CA GLU A 127 -33.97 -11.58 -15.41
C GLU A 127 -34.26 -12.12 -13.99
N THR A 128 -35.57 -12.20 -13.73
CA THR A 128 -36.32 -12.87 -12.65
C THR A 128 -36.26 -12.32 -11.24
#